data_AF-A0A0F9B350-F1
#
_entry.id   AF-A0A0F9B350-F1
#
_cell.length_a   1.000
_cell.length_b   1.000
_cell.length_c   1.000
_cell.angle_alpha   90.00
_cell.angle_beta   90.00
_cell.angle_gamma   90.00
#
_symmetry.space_group_name_H-M   'P 1'
#
loop_
_entity.id
_entity.type
_entity.pdbx_description
1 polymer ?
#
loop_
_entity_poly.entity_id
_entity_poly.type
_entity_poly.pdbx_seq_one_letter_code
_entity_poly.pdbx_strand_id
1 'polypeptide(L)'
;PPAIEVDEETAKVVRKIFELYAHEDLSDREIAVYLKNANVPSAKDHLSYWDSSSIRFILMNEAYTGTWYLNQYKREPRPGQMRPRTVKRPREEWVPVPVPPLLSSELFTKAQEVRKWSSSGFTAITIS
;
A
#
# COMPACT_ATOMS: atom_id res chain seq x y z
N PRO A 1 25.02 -3.34 7.64
CA PRO A 1 23.88 -3.22 6.68
C PRO A 1 23.97 -1.87 5.96
N PRO A 2 23.71 -1.79 4.64
CA PRO A 2 23.56 -0.48 4.01
C PRO A 2 22.45 0.28 4.73
N ALA A 3 22.73 1.50 5.17
CA ALA A 3 21.72 2.35 5.79
C ALA A 3 20.67 2.66 4.71
N ILE A 4 19.43 2.22 4.93
CA ILE A 4 18.30 2.64 4.10
C ILE A 4 18.03 4.08 4.52
N GLU A 5 18.45 5.03 3.68
CA GLU A 5 18.18 6.45 3.89
C GLU A 5 16.75 6.77 3.45
N VAL A 6 16.06 7.55 4.27
CA VAL A 6 14.69 7.98 3.99
C VAL A 6 14.74 9.25 3.15
N ASP A 7 14.12 9.21 1.97
CA ASP A 7 13.81 10.44 1.24
C ASP A 7 12.62 11.13 1.90
N GLU A 8 12.88 12.25 2.57
CA GLU A 8 11.87 12.99 3.33
C GLU A 8 10.76 13.57 2.45
N GLU A 9 11.03 13.90 1.18
CA GLU A 9 9.98 14.41 0.28
C GLU A 9 8.99 13.29 -0.08
N THR A 10 9.50 12.11 -0.44
CA THR A 10 8.65 10.92 -0.64
C THR A 10 7.94 10.54 0.66
N ALA A 11 8.60 10.62 1.81
CA ALA A 11 7.99 10.30 3.10
C ALA A 11 6.81 11.22 3.45
N LYS A 12 6.91 12.53 3.16
CA LYS A 12 5.79 13.48 3.34
C LYS A 12 4.58 13.11 2.50
N VAL A 13 4.79 12.71 1.24
CA VAL A 13 3.70 12.27 0.35
C VAL A 13 3.03 11.02 0.91
N VAL A 14 3.80 10.04 1.36
CA VAL A 14 3.26 8.81 1.97
C VAL A 14 2.46 9.14 3.22
N ARG A 15 2.98 9.97 4.14
CA ARG A 15 2.23 10.43 5.33
C ARG A 15 0.91 11.09 4.94
N LYS A 16 0.94 12.00 3.95
CA LYS A 16 -0.24 12.70 3.48
C LYS A 16 -1.30 11.77 2.91
N ILE A 17 -0.90 10.74 2.15
CA ILE A 17 -1.81 9.71 1.64
C ILE A 17 -2.55 9.01 2.79
N PHE A 18 -1.81 8.63 3.84
CA PHE A 18 -2.41 7.96 5.00
C PHE A 18 -3.33 8.88 5.80
N GLU A 19 -2.98 10.15 5.98
CA GLU A 19 -3.85 11.15 6.64
C GLU A 19 -5.16 11.35 5.87
N LEU A 20 -5.07 11.58 4.55
CA LEU A 20 -6.25 11.77 3.69
C LEU A 20 -7.17 10.54 3.71
N TYR A 21 -6.59 9.34 3.76
CA TYR A 21 -7.36 8.11 3.80
C TYR A 21 -7.99 7.84 5.18
N ALA A 22 -7.22 8.02 6.26
CA ALA A 22 -7.61 7.60 7.60
C ALA A 22 -8.39 8.66 8.39
N HIS A 23 -8.34 9.94 7.98
CA HIS A 23 -8.97 11.05 8.71
C HIS A 23 -9.98 11.83 7.88
N GLU A 24 -9.81 11.86 6.55
CA GLU A 24 -10.69 12.61 5.65
C GLU A 24 -11.60 11.70 4.82
N ASP A 25 -11.57 10.38 5.09
CA ASP A 25 -12.36 9.32 4.45
C ASP A 25 -12.31 9.32 2.91
N LEU A 26 -11.24 9.87 2.32
CA LEU A 26 -11.08 9.91 0.87
C LEU A 26 -10.77 8.51 0.32
N SER A 27 -11.45 8.15 -0.76
CA SER A 27 -11.18 6.90 -1.49
C SER A 27 -9.83 6.93 -2.21
N ASP A 28 -9.31 5.75 -2.56
CA ASP A 28 -8.07 5.59 -3.36
C ASP A 28 -8.09 6.46 -4.63
N ARG A 29 -9.27 6.64 -5.24
CA ARG A 29 -9.46 7.44 -6.46
C ARG A 29 -9.41 8.94 -6.16
N GLU A 30 -10.05 9.40 -5.10
CA GLU A 30 -10.06 10.81 -4.72
C GLU A 30 -8.67 11.28 -4.31
N ILE A 31 -7.92 10.43 -3.59
CA ILE A 31 -6.52 10.70 -3.24
C ILE A 31 -5.65 10.79 -4.51
N ALA A 32 -5.84 9.90 -5.48
CA ALA A 32 -5.10 9.97 -6.74
C ALA A 32 -5.39 11.27 -7.51
N VAL A 33 -6.65 11.71 -7.54
CA VAL A 33 -7.04 13.00 -8.14
C VAL A 33 -6.44 14.18 -7.36
N TYR A 34 -6.47 14.14 -6.03
CA TYR A 34 -5.87 15.16 -5.17
C TYR A 34 -4.37 15.34 -5.47
N LEU A 35 -3.60 14.25 -5.48
CA LEU A 35 -2.16 14.30 -5.72
C LEU A 35 -1.83 14.76 -7.15
N LYS A 36 -2.63 14.34 -8.13
CA LYS A 36 -2.51 14.82 -9.51
C LYS A 36 -2.73 16.34 -9.58
N ASN A 37 -3.77 16.85 -8.95
CA ASN A 37 -4.07 18.30 -8.95
C ASN A 37 -3.02 19.11 -8.18
N ALA A 38 -2.38 18.50 -7.19
CA ALA A 38 -1.27 19.09 -6.45
C ALA A 38 0.08 19.01 -7.18
N ASN A 39 0.15 18.46 -8.40
CA ASN A 39 1.38 18.23 -9.18
C ASN A 39 2.47 17.45 -8.42
N VAL A 40 2.06 16.52 -7.55
CA VAL A 40 2.99 15.65 -6.82
C VAL A 40 3.52 14.57 -7.78
N PRO A 41 4.84 14.46 -8.00
CA PRO A 41 5.41 13.42 -8.85
C PRO A 41 5.18 12.03 -8.25
N SER A 42 4.94 11.02 -9.09
CA SER A 42 4.84 9.64 -8.63
C SER A 42 6.24 9.04 -8.41
N ALA A 43 6.38 8.06 -7.52
CA ALA A 43 7.65 7.40 -7.22
C ALA A 43 8.30 6.69 -8.43
N LYS A 44 7.55 6.47 -9.51
CA LYS A 44 8.11 6.12 -10.81
C LYS A 44 8.15 7.41 -11.62
N ASP A 45 9.33 8.04 -11.71
CA ASP A 45 9.62 9.25 -12.48
C ASP A 45 9.07 9.25 -13.93
N HIS A 46 8.69 8.08 -14.46
CA HIS A 46 8.24 7.87 -15.83
C HIS A 46 6.69 7.77 -15.98
N LEU A 47 5.94 7.69 -14.87
CA LEU A 47 4.48 7.70 -14.89
C LEU A 47 3.99 9.07 -14.40
N SER A 48 3.51 9.90 -15.32
CA SER A 48 3.00 11.24 -15.06
C SER A 48 1.65 11.28 -14.32
N TYR A 49 1.19 10.19 -13.70
CA TYR A 49 -0.11 10.16 -13.03
C TYR A 49 -0.14 9.23 -11.82
N TRP A 50 -0.84 9.69 -10.79
CA TRP A 50 -1.32 8.86 -9.70
C TRP A 50 -2.55 8.08 -10.16
N ASP A 51 -2.55 6.77 -9.94
CA ASP A 51 -3.74 5.93 -10.11
C ASP A 51 -4.18 5.32 -8.77
N SER A 52 -5.44 4.91 -8.69
CA SER A 52 -6.01 4.31 -7.48
C SER A 52 -5.30 3.03 -7.06
N SER A 53 -4.73 2.28 -8.01
CA SER A 53 -4.00 1.04 -7.70
C SER A 53 -2.71 1.34 -6.94
N SER A 54 -2.00 2.39 -7.35
CA SER A 54 -0.77 2.86 -6.72
C SER A 54 -1.04 3.34 -5.29
N ILE A 55 -2.11 4.12 -5.09
CA ILE A 55 -2.56 4.52 -3.75
C ILE A 55 -2.87 3.29 -2.89
N ARG A 56 -3.62 2.34 -3.44
CA ARG A 56 -3.94 1.09 -2.74
C ARG A 56 -2.70 0.28 -2.36
N PHE A 57 -1.70 0.19 -3.24
CA PHE A 57 -0.45 -0.51 -2.92
C PHE A 57 0.32 0.18 -1.80
N ILE A 58 0.33 1.52 -1.77
CA ILE A 58 0.95 2.31 -0.70
C ILE A 58 0.22 2.06 0.63
N LEU A 59 -1.11 2.16 0.64
CA LEU A 59 -1.92 1.94 1.84
C LEU A 59 -1.78 0.52 2.41
N MET A 60 -1.44 -0.47 1.58
CA MET A 60 -1.24 -1.86 2.00
C MET A 60 0.21 -2.19 2.41
N ASN A 61 1.15 -1.27 2.25
CA ASN A 61 2.57 -1.56 2.47
C ASN A 61 2.95 -1.38 3.95
N GLU A 62 3.08 -2.49 4.67
CA GLU A 62 3.49 -2.53 6.07
C GLU A 62 4.93 -2.03 6.30
N ALA A 63 5.78 -1.94 5.26
CA ALA A 63 7.14 -1.43 5.41
C ALA A 63 7.20 -0.02 6.03
N TYR A 64 6.16 0.79 5.82
CA TYR A 64 6.10 2.14 6.35
C TYR A 64 5.97 2.21 7.88
N THR A 65 5.62 1.12 8.57
CA THR A 65 5.61 1.05 10.04
C THR A 65 6.96 0.59 10.63
N GLY A 66 7.99 0.43 9.79
CA GLY A 66 9.34 0.08 10.21
C GLY A 66 9.69 -1.40 10.07
N THR A 67 8.83 -2.21 9.44
CA THR A 67 9.13 -3.63 9.16
C THR A 67 8.85 -3.99 7.72
N TRP A 68 9.92 -4.25 6.95
CA TRP A 68 9.81 -4.79 5.61
C TRP A 68 9.89 -6.31 5.63
N TYR A 69 9.05 -7.00 4.86
CA TYR A 69 9.03 -8.47 4.82
C TYR A 69 9.64 -9.01 3.53
N LEU A 70 10.66 -9.86 3.65
CA LEU A 70 11.20 -10.66 2.56
C LEU A 70 10.54 -12.05 2.53
N ASN A 71 10.77 -12.78 1.43
CA ASN A 71 10.24 -14.14 1.24
C ASN A 71 8.71 -14.22 1.41
N GLN A 72 7.96 -13.27 0.83
CA GLN A 72 6.50 -13.25 0.94
C GLN A 72 5.79 -14.16 -0.07
N TYR A 73 6.48 -14.52 -1.16
CA TYR A 73 5.86 -15.20 -2.30
C TYR A 73 6.66 -16.45 -2.70
N LYS A 74 5.96 -17.46 -3.21
CA LYS A 74 6.53 -18.65 -3.87
C LYS A 74 5.81 -18.92 -5.18
N ARG A 75 6.48 -19.66 -6.06
CA ARG A 75 5.88 -20.17 -7.30
C ARG A 75 5.40 -21.60 -7.08
N GLU A 76 4.16 -21.86 -7.43
CA GLU A 76 3.56 -23.20 -7.35
C GLU A 76 3.11 -23.65 -8.74
N PRO A 77 3.30 -24.94 -9.09
CA PRO A 77 2.72 -25.50 -10.31
C PRO A 77 1.22 -25.24 -10.37
N ARG A 78 0.73 -24.92 -11.56
CA ARG A 78 -0.71 -24.81 -11.81
C ARG A 78 -1.13 -25.97 -12.72
N PRO A 79 -2.03 -26.87 -12.26
CA PRO A 79 -2.49 -27.99 -13.07
C PRO A 79 -3.01 -27.51 -14.43
N GLY A 80 -2.55 -28.15 -15.51
CA GLY A 80 -2.97 -27.83 -16.88
C GLY A 80 -2.44 -26.52 -17.46
N GLN A 81 -1.52 -25.81 -16.78
CA GLN A 81 -0.90 -24.59 -17.33
C GLN A 81 0.63 -24.67 -17.31
N MET A 82 1.26 -24.22 -18.39
CA MET A 82 2.72 -24.17 -18.53
C MET A 82 3.37 -23.19 -17.54
N ARG A 83 2.66 -22.11 -17.15
CA ARG A 83 3.18 -21.09 -16.24
C ARG A 83 2.71 -21.38 -14.81
N PRO A 84 3.64 -21.50 -13.83
CA PRO A 84 3.28 -21.64 -12.43
C PRO A 84 2.63 -20.35 -11.90
N ARG A 85 1.78 -20.47 -10.89
CA ARG A 85 1.15 -19.34 -10.20
C ARG A 85 2.04 -18.80 -9.09
N THR A 86 2.00 -17.50 -8.85
CA THR A 86 2.62 -16.88 -7.66
C THR A 86 1.60 -16.90 -6.53
N VAL A 87 1.98 -17.46 -5.38
CA VAL A 87 1.14 -17.49 -4.18
C VAL A 87 1.90 -16.87 -3.01
N LYS A 88 1.15 -16.31 -2.06
CA LYS A 88 1.72 -15.84 -0.78
C LYS A 88 2.12 -17.04 0.07
N ARG A 89 3.28 -16.93 0.73
CA ARG A 89 3.70 -17.87 1.78
C ARG A 89 2.94 -17.58 3.08
N PRO A 90 2.80 -18.58 3.98
CA PRO A 90 2.38 -18.34 5.35
C PRO A 90 3.19 -17.23 6.02
N ARG A 91 2.56 -16.46 6.91
CA ARG A 91 3.17 -15.27 7.52
C ARG A 91 4.40 -15.63 8.36
N GLU A 92 4.43 -16.84 8.91
CA GLU A 92 5.52 -17.41 9.70
C GLU A 92 6.80 -17.64 8.86
N GLU A 93 6.67 -17.79 7.55
CA GLU A 93 7.82 -17.94 6.64
C GLU A 93 8.40 -16.59 6.17
N TRP A 94 7.73 -15.48 6.48
CA TRP A 94 8.16 -14.16 6.05
C TRP A 94 9.33 -13.71 6.93
N VAL A 95 10.37 -13.17 6.30
CA VAL A 95 11.57 -12.74 7.03
C VAL A 95 11.43 -11.23 7.30
N PRO A 96 11.25 -10.80 8.56
CA PRO A 96 11.17 -9.39 8.90
C PRO A 96 12.55 -8.75 8.81
N VAL A 97 12.60 -7.58 8.19
CA VAL A 97 13.77 -6.71 8.06
C VAL A 97 13.40 -5.36 8.66
N PRO A 98 14.06 -4.92 9.75
CA PRO A 98 13.78 -3.62 10.33
C PRO A 98 14.22 -2.51 9.36
N VAL A 99 13.35 -1.53 9.18
CA VAL A 99 13.59 -0.33 8.37
C VAL A 99 13.19 0.91 9.17
N PRO A 100 13.71 2.11 8.85
CA PRO A 100 13.25 3.33 9.50
C PRO A 100 11.72 3.49 9.31
N PRO A 101 10.93 3.66 10.38
CA PRO A 101 9.49 3.85 10.25
C PRO A 101 9.19 5.22 9.64
N LEU A 102 8.30 5.25 8.65
CA LEU A 102 7.79 6.50 8.05
C LEU A 102 6.50 6.96 8.71
N LEU A 103 5.73 6.03 9.26
CA LEU A 103 4.41 6.23 9.85
C LEU A 103 4.37 5.72 11.29
N SER A 104 3.49 6.30 12.11
CA SER A 104 3.11 5.69 13.37
C SER A 104 2.27 4.42 13.13
N SER A 105 2.41 3.44 14.02
CA SER A 105 1.59 2.22 13.98
C SER A 105 0.10 2.52 14.12
N GLU A 106 -0.26 3.61 14.82
CA GLU A 106 -1.64 4.08 14.99
C GLU A 106 -2.26 4.53 13.67
N LEU A 107 -1.57 5.41 12.93
CA LEU A 107 -2.07 5.93 11.65
C LEU A 107 -2.24 4.80 10.62
N PHE A 108 -1.28 3.87 10.59
CA PHE A 108 -1.39 2.70 9.72
C PHE A 108 -2.59 1.81 10.12
N THR A 109 -2.76 1.53 11.41
CA THR A 109 -3.87 0.72 11.92
C THR A 109 -5.21 1.33 11.55
N LYS A 110 -5.39 2.63 11.76
CA LYS A 110 -6.62 3.35 11.41
C LYS A 110 -6.93 3.26 9.91
N ALA A 111 -5.92 3.43 9.05
CA ALA A 111 -6.10 3.24 7.61
C ALA A 111 -6.56 1.80 7.26
N GLN A 112 -6.02 0.77 7.93
CA GLN A 112 -6.48 -0.60 7.70
C GLN A 112 -7.92 -0.83 8.18
N GLU A 113 -8.36 -0.16 9.24
CA GLU A 113 -9.73 -0.24 9.75
C GLU A 113 -10.74 0.35 8.76
N VAL A 114 -10.49 1.59 8.28
CA VAL A 114 -11.30 2.23 7.23
C VAL A 114 -11.44 1.29 6.04
N ARG A 115 -10.32 0.72 5.58
CA ARG A 115 -10.30 -0.18 4.43
C ARG A 115 -11.10 -1.46 4.64
N LYS A 116 -11.03 -2.06 5.84
CA LYS A 116 -11.82 -3.25 6.20
C LYS A 116 -13.32 -2.92 6.15
N TRP A 117 -13.71 -1.79 6.75
CA TRP A 117 -15.10 -1.34 6.75
C TRP A 117 -15.63 -1.10 5.33
N SER A 118 -14.87 -0.40 4.47
CA SER A 118 -15.24 -0.21 3.07
C SER A 118 -15.37 -1.52 2.30
N SER A 119 -14.52 -2.53 2.60
CA SER A 119 -14.63 -3.85 1.96
C SER A 119 -15.84 -4.67 2.42
N SER A 120 -16.34 -4.44 3.63
CA SER A 120 -17.52 -5.09 4.19
C SER A 120 -18.82 -4.37 3.84
N GLY A 121 -18.80 -3.06 3.62
CA GLY A 121 -19.97 -2.24 3.25
C GLY A 121 -20.26 -2.14 1.75
N PHE A 122 -19.25 -2.33 0.88
CA PHE A 122 -19.40 -2.09 -0.56
C PHE A 122 -20.03 -3.26 -1.36
N THR A 123 -20.19 -4.45 -0.77
CA THR A 123 -20.87 -5.59 -1.42
C THR A 123 -22.40 -5.53 -1.38
N ALA A 124 -23.01 -4.53 -0.73
CA ALA A 124 -24.46 -4.46 -0.52
C ALA A 124 -25.20 -3.41 -1.39
N ILE A 125 -24.51 -2.64 -2.24
CA ILE A 125 -25.16 -1.63 -3.10
C ILE A 125 -24.80 -1.89 -4.57
N THR A 126 -25.29 -3.01 -5.10
CA THR A 126 -25.64 -3.09 -6.52
C THR A 126 -27.15 -3.35 -6.56
N ILE A 127 -27.92 -2.27 -6.57
CA ILE A 127 -29.37 -2.31 -6.78
C ILE A 127 -29.63 -2.34 -8.30
N SER A 128 -30.43 -3.34 -8.68
CA SER A 128 -31.31 -3.49 -9.87
C SER A 128 -30.78 -3.22 -11.27
#